data_AF-A0A1F3VE44-F1
#
_entry.id   AF-A0A1F3VE44-F1
#
_cell.length_a   1.000
_cell.length_b   1.000
_cell.length_c   1.000
_cell.angle_alpha   90.00
_cell.angle_beta   90.00
_cell.angle_gamma   90.00
#
_symmetry.space_group_name_H-M   'P 1'
#
loop_
_entity.id
_entity.type
_entity.pdbx_description
1 polymer ?
#
loop_
_entity_poly.entity_id
_entity_poly.type
_entity_poly.pdbx_seq_one_letter_code
_entity_poly.pdbx_strand_id
1 'polypeptide(L)'
;MAPGSYPKEYLVQLVDNQTLLGRIVISKTSKKFMVELDLVLAEGQKIYKHIDLFFSCSDEEEVLSEAIFKLKTYFEKNQQSDK
;
A
#
# COMPACT_ATOMS: atom_id res chain seq x y z
N MET A 1 -16.41 -21.06 -4.30
CA MET A 1 -16.07 -19.95 -3.39
C MET A 1 -16.35 -18.65 -4.14
N ALA A 2 -17.23 -17.81 -3.62
CA ALA A 2 -17.42 -16.41 -4.00
C ALA A 2 -17.88 -15.68 -2.73
N PRO A 3 -17.68 -14.36 -2.52
CA PRO A 3 -16.79 -13.35 -3.11
C PRO A 3 -15.83 -12.75 -2.03
N GLY A 4 -14.78 -11.98 -2.39
CA GLY A 4 -13.87 -11.33 -1.41
C GLY A 4 -12.52 -12.02 -1.19
N SER A 5 -12.19 -12.96 -2.07
CA SER A 5 -10.88 -13.60 -2.15
C SER A 5 -9.96 -12.72 -3.00
N TYR A 6 -8.82 -12.33 -2.45
CA TYR A 6 -7.72 -11.53 -3.00
C TYR A 6 -7.65 -11.37 -4.56
N PRO A 7 -7.17 -10.21 -5.06
CA PRO A 7 -6.48 -9.16 -4.30
C PRO A 7 -7.43 -8.27 -3.49
N LYS A 8 -6.94 -7.80 -2.33
CA LYS A 8 -7.59 -6.77 -1.50
C LYS A 8 -6.83 -5.46 -1.69
N GLU A 9 -7.57 -4.40 -1.96
CA GLU A 9 -7.01 -3.08 -2.20
C GLU A 9 -7.43 -2.10 -1.10
N TYR A 10 -6.47 -1.31 -0.62
CA TYR A 10 -6.68 -0.27 0.38
C TYR A 10 -6.06 1.03 -0.12
N LEU A 11 -6.82 2.11 -0.05
CA LEU A 11 -6.35 3.46 -0.32
C LEU A 11 -6.16 4.20 1.01
N VAL A 12 -4.97 4.76 1.20
CA VAL A 12 -4.56 5.46 2.41
C VAL A 12 -4.37 6.93 2.05
N GLN A 13 -5.19 7.79 2.64
CA GLN A 13 -5.04 9.24 2.53
C GLN A 13 -3.77 9.66 3.27
N LEU A 14 -2.97 10.46 2.60
CA LEU A 14 -1.76 11.05 3.16
C LEU A 14 -2.12 12.38 3.80
N VAL A 15 -1.59 12.61 5.00
CA VAL A 15 -1.80 13.89 5.70
C VAL A 15 -1.18 15.01 4.85
N ASP A 16 -1.95 16.08 4.65
CA ASP A 16 -1.59 17.29 3.89
C ASP A 16 -1.32 17.10 2.38
N ASN A 17 -1.70 15.96 1.78
CA ASN A 17 -1.61 15.77 0.33
C ASN A 17 -2.95 15.34 -0.27
N GLN A 18 -3.58 16.23 -1.05
CA GLN A 18 -4.89 16.00 -1.68
C GLN A 18 -4.80 15.36 -3.06
N THR A 19 -3.61 15.31 -3.67
CA THR A 19 -3.42 14.85 -5.06
C THR A 19 -2.92 13.42 -5.15
N LEU A 20 -2.28 12.90 -4.09
CA LEU A 20 -1.75 11.54 -4.05
C LEU A 20 -2.36 10.74 -2.89
N LEU A 21 -2.61 9.47 -3.16
CA LEU A 21 -2.99 8.45 -2.19
C LEU A 21 -1.92 7.36 -2.15
N GLY A 22 -1.69 6.79 -0.98
CA GLY A 22 -1.01 5.51 -0.90
C GLY A 22 -1.98 4.39 -1.26
N ARG A 23 -1.52 3.43 -2.05
CA ARG A 23 -2.27 2.24 -2.45
C ARG A 23 -1.56 1.01 -1.91
N ILE A 24 -2.31 0.14 -1.26
CA ILE A 24 -1.85 -1.15 -0.74
C ILE A 24 -2.67 -2.23 -1.44
N VAL A 25 -2.01 -3.16 -2.14
CA VAL A 25 -2.66 -4.34 -2.69
C VAL A 25 -2.10 -5.56 -2.02
N ILE A 26 -2.96 -6.29 -1.31
CA ILE A 26 -2.62 -7.58 -0.70
C ILE A 26 -3.14 -8.67 -1.63
N SER A 27 -2.26 -9.53 -2.11
CA SER A 27 -2.58 -10.72 -2.89
C SER A 27 -2.22 -11.97 -2.08
N LYS A 28 -3.05 -13.01 -2.14
CA LYS A 28 -2.74 -14.29 -1.49
C LYS A 28 -2.07 -15.23 -2.48
N THR A 29 -0.88 -15.67 -2.12
CA THR A 29 -0.18 -16.78 -2.79
C THR A 29 -0.44 -18.09 -2.02
N SER A 30 0.06 -19.22 -2.51
CA SER A 30 -0.16 -20.53 -1.89
C SER A 30 0.37 -20.65 -0.46
N LYS A 31 1.36 -19.84 -0.07
CA LYS A 31 2.04 -19.93 1.25
C LYS A 31 2.24 -18.59 1.95
N LYS A 32 2.01 -17.46 1.27
CA LYS A 32 2.33 -16.11 1.74
C LYS A 32 1.33 -15.08 1.22
N PHE A 33 1.30 -13.92 1.86
CA PHE A 33 0.79 -12.72 1.23
C PHE A 33 1.88 -12.03 0.44
N MET A 34 1.49 -11.52 -0.73
CA MET A 34 2.27 -10.59 -1.52
C MET A 34 1.62 -9.22 -1.36
N VAL A 35 2.42 -8.20 -1.05
CA VAL A 35 1.94 -6.84 -0.88
C VAL A 35 2.64 -5.93 -1.86
N GLU A 36 1.84 -5.20 -2.63
CA GLU A 36 2.29 -4.11 -3.49
C GLU A 36 1.93 -2.77 -2.83
N LEU A 37 2.90 -1.87 -2.77
CA LEU A 37 2.74 -0.50 -2.30
C LEU A 37 2.98 0.47 -3.45
N ASP A 38 2.00 1.33 -3.73
CA ASP A 38 2.10 2.37 -4.76
C ASP A 38 1.68 3.74 -4.22
N LEU A 39 2.10 4.78 -4.93
CA LEU A 39 1.47 6.08 -4.96
C LEU A 39 0.57 6.16 -6.17
N VAL A 40 -0.67 6.57 -5.96
CA VAL A 40 -1.63 6.80 -7.03
C VAL A 40 -2.14 8.23 -6.97
N LEU A 41 -2.52 8.76 -8.13
CA LEU A 41 -3.26 10.02 -8.19
C LEU A 41 -4.64 9.82 -7.56
N ALA A 42 -5.04 10.73 -6.67
CA ALA A 42 -6.37 10.71 -6.06
C ALA A 42 -7.46 10.77 -7.14
N GLU A 43 -7.21 11.52 -8.21
CA GLU A 43 -8.02 11.53 -9.41
C GLU A 43 -7.65 10.34 -10.33
N GLY A 44 -8.61 9.42 -10.51
CA GLY A 44 -8.47 8.31 -11.46
C GLY A 44 -7.58 7.15 -11.02
N GLN A 45 -6.95 7.21 -9.83
CA GLN A 45 -6.15 6.12 -9.23
C GLN A 45 -5.03 5.59 -10.13
N LYS A 46 -4.55 6.41 -11.06
CA LYS A 46 -3.41 6.06 -11.90
C LYS A 46 -2.15 5.98 -11.04
N ILE A 47 -1.39 4.89 -11.18
CA ILE A 47 -0.10 4.71 -10.51
C ILE A 47 0.84 5.84 -10.93
N TYR A 48 1.22 6.65 -9.94
CA TYR A 48 2.20 7.71 -10.04
C TYR A 48 3.61 7.16 -9.82
N LYS A 49 3.78 6.31 -8.79
CA LYS A 49 5.07 5.73 -8.43
C LYS A 49 4.89 4.42 -7.69
N HIS A 50 5.66 3.40 -8.05
CA HIS A 50 5.76 2.18 -7.26
C HIS A 50 6.72 2.41 -6.07
N ILE A 51 6.32 1.98 -4.87
CA ILE A 51 7.08 2.19 -3.62
C ILE A 51 7.87 0.94 -3.25
N ASP A 52 7.19 -0.19 -3.10
CA ASP A 52 7.79 -1.45 -2.62
C ASP A 52 6.91 -2.65 -2.98
N LEU A 53 7.52 -3.83 -3.04
CA LEU A 53 6.88 -5.13 -3.18
C LEU A 53 7.51 -6.09 -2.17
N PHE A 54 6.70 -6.65 -1.27
CA PHE A 54 7.21 -7.59 -0.26
C PHE A 54 6.28 -8.78 -0.05
N PHE A 55 6.82 -9.84 0.55
CA PHE A 55 6.09 -11.06 0.88
C PHE A 55 6.11 -11.30 2.39
N SER A 56 4.98 -11.65 2.97
CA SER A 56 4.87 -11.95 4.39
C SER A 56 4.11 -13.26 4.64
N CYS A 57 4.54 -14.00 5.65
CA CYS A 57 3.89 -15.24 6.10
C CYS A 57 2.91 -15.00 7.26
N SER A 58 2.79 -13.76 7.73
CA SER A 58 1.86 -13.36 8.79
C SER A 58 0.40 -13.50 8.36
N ASP A 59 -0.52 -13.36 9.30
CA ASP A 59 -1.94 -13.20 8.97
C ASP A 59 -2.22 -11.85 8.28
N GLU A 60 -3.41 -11.73 7.71
CA GLU A 60 -3.76 -10.56 6.90
C GLU A 60 -3.73 -9.23 7.68
N GLU A 61 -4.14 -9.22 8.95
CA GLU A 61 -4.21 -7.99 9.76
C GLU A 61 -2.80 -7.49 10.08
N GLU A 62 -1.90 -8.41 10.42
CA GLU A 62 -0.48 -8.10 10.58
C GLU A 62 0.14 -7.59 9.28
N VAL A 63 -0.16 -8.22 8.15
CA VAL A 63 0.37 -7.81 6.83
C VAL A 63 -0.12 -6.41 6.43
N LEU A 64 -1.39 -6.10 6.67
CA LEU A 64 -1.93 -4.76 6.43
C LEU A 64 -1.26 -3.73 7.34
N SER A 65 -1.02 -4.07 8.60
CA SER A 65 -0.34 -3.18 9.56
C SER A 65 1.10 -2.90 9.13
N GLU A 66 1.84 -3.92 8.69
CA GLU A 66 3.19 -3.77 8.13
C GLU A 66 3.21 -2.88 6.89
N ALA A 67 2.24 -3.09 5.99
CA ALA A 67 2.07 -2.31 4.76
C ALA A 67 1.84 -0.82 5.06
N ILE A 68 0.92 -0.52 6.00
CA ILE A 68 0.64 0.86 6.43
C ILE A 68 1.87 1.50 7.05
N PHE A 69 2.61 0.77 7.90
CA PHE A 69 3.81 1.29 8.54
C PHE A 69 4.89 1.65 7.50
N LYS A 70 5.21 0.73 6.58
CA LYS A 70 6.17 0.97 5.48
C LYS A 70 5.79 2.17 4.64
N LEU A 71 4.51 2.26 4.29
CA LEU A 71 3.95 3.35 3.50
C LEU A 71 4.13 4.69 4.23
N LYS A 72 3.77 4.79 5.52
CA LYS A 72 3.98 6.00 6.34
C LYS A 72 5.45 6.40 6.44
N THR A 73 6.33 5.45 6.75
CA THR A 73 7.78 5.70 6.83
C THR A 73 8.34 6.21 5.51
N TYR A 74 7.84 5.72 4.37
CA TYR A 74 8.22 6.24 3.06
C TYR A 74 7.87 7.73 2.96
N PHE A 75 6.66 8.13 3.31
CA PHE A 75 6.26 9.54 3.24
C PHE A 75 7.04 10.45 4.18
N GLU A 76 7.24 10.04 5.42
CA GLU A 76 8.00 10.84 6.40
C GLU A 76 9.41 11.14 5.90
N LYS A 77 10.07 10.17 5.26
CA LYS A 77 11.41 10.35 4.69
C LYS A 77 11.42 11.25 3.46
N ASN A 78 10.42 11.13 2.59
CA ASN A 78 10.38 11.91 1.35
C ASN A 78 9.87 13.35 1.59
N GLN A 79 9.04 13.61 2.61
CA GLN A 79 8.65 14.98 3.00
C GLN A 79 9.82 15.80 3.58
N GLN A 80 10.86 15.13 4.10
CA GLN A 80 12.06 15.81 4.62
C GLN A 80 13.09 16.14 3.53
N SER A 81 12.96 15.60 2.31
CA SER A 81 13.89 15.87 1.21
C SER A 81 13.53 17.10 0.37
N ASP A 82 12.33 17.66 0.55
CA ASP A 82 11.83 18.87 -0.11
C ASP A 82 11.93 20.14 0.78
N LYS A 83 12.69 20.09 1.88
CA LYS A 83 13.04 21.25 2.72
C LYS A 83 14.54 21.53 2.66
#